data_AF-A0A661HPF0-F1
#
_entry.id   AF-A0A661HPF0-F1
#
_cell.length_a   1.000
_cell.length_b   1.000
_cell.length_c   1.000
_cell.angle_alpha   90.00
_cell.angle_beta   90.00
_cell.angle_gamma   90.00
#
_symmetry.space_group_name_H-M   'P 1'
#
loop_
_entity.id
_entity.type
_entity.pdbx_description
1 polymer ?
#
loop_
_entity_poly.entity_id
_entity_poly.type
_entity_poly.pdbx_seq_one_letter_code
_entity_poly.pdbx_strand_id
1 'polypeptide(L)' 'MYSIKAHAKVNIFLKITGHKDGYHTLLSRFVRVEDLYDTIKFVPCECETFTIEGCEGVPLESNTIYKAYKALNDHT' A
#
# COMPACT_ATOMS: atom_id res chain seq x y z
N MET A 1 7.58 -19.68 -2.00
CA MET A 1 7.90 -18.24 -1.88
C MET A 1 7.15 -17.50 -2.98
N TYR A 2 6.22 -16.63 -2.60
CA TYR A 2 5.35 -15.91 -3.54
C TYR A 2 5.85 -14.46 -3.67
N SER A 3 5.94 -13.94 -4.89
CA SER A 3 6.40 -12.57 -5.15
C SER A 3 5.40 -11.85 -6.02
N ILE A 4 5.19 -10.57 -5.74
CA ILE A 4 4.33 -9.70 -6.55
C ILE A 4 5.07 -8.43 -6.95
N LYS A 5 4.59 -7.80 -8.03
CA LYS A 5 4.96 -6.44 -8.42
C LYS A 5 3.93 -5.47 -7.86
N ALA A 6 4.35 -4.57 -6.97
CA ALA A 6 3.52 -3.49 -6.45
C ALA A 6 3.71 -2.25 -7.36
N HIS A 7 2.89 -2.18 -8.40
CA HIS A 7 3.02 -1.15 -9.44
C HIS A 7 2.67 0.26 -8.95
N ALA A 8 3.44 1.24 -9.43
CA ALA A 8 3.12 2.64 -9.27
C ALA A 8 1.89 3.03 -10.12
N LYS A 9 1.26 4.15 -9.74
CA LYS A 9 0.22 4.81 -10.52
C LYS A 9 0.60 6.25 -10.85
N VAL A 10 -0.03 6.80 -11.87
CA VAL A 10 -0.04 8.23 -12.14
C VAL A 10 -1.47 8.72 -12.28
N ASN A 11 -1.72 9.95 -11.87
CA ASN A 11 -2.98 10.65 -12.15
C ASN A 11 -2.78 11.46 -13.42
N ILE A 12 -3.33 11.01 -14.56
CA ILE A 12 -3.16 11.74 -15.84
C ILE A 12 -3.97 13.05 -15.89
N PHE A 13 -4.95 13.17 -15.00
CA PHE A 13 -5.55 14.44 -14.61
C PHE A 13 -6.00 14.34 -13.15
N LEU A 14 -6.08 15.48 -12.47
CA LEU A 14 -6.63 15.59 -11.12
C LEU A 14 -7.41 16.90 -11.01
N LYS A 15 -8.72 16.79 -10.73
CA LYS A 15 -9.61 17.93 -10.54
C LYS A 15 -10.25 17.84 -9.15
N ILE A 16 -10.10 18.89 -8.37
CA ILE A 16 -10.85 19.07 -7.13
C ILE A 16 -12.26 19.52 -7.49
N THR A 17 -13.28 18.84 -6.98
CA THR A 17 -14.69 19.11 -7.27
C THR A 17 -15.47 19.70 -6.10
N GLY A 18 -14.86 19.76 -4.92
CA GLY A 18 -15.52 20.20 -3.69
C GLY A 18 -14.82 19.70 -2.43
N HIS A 19 -15.54 19.76 -1.30
CA HIS A 19 -15.08 19.34 0.02
C HIS A 19 -16.22 18.66 0.79
N LYS A 20 -15.92 17.56 1.48
CA LYS A 20 -16.86 16.80 2.31
C LYS A 20 -16.12 16.13 3.45
N ASP A 21 -16.67 16.21 4.67
CA ASP A 21 -16.18 15.53 5.88
C ASP A 21 -14.68 15.73 6.17
N GLY A 22 -14.16 16.93 5.89
CA GLY A 22 -12.75 17.28 6.10
C GLY A 22 -11.79 16.92 4.96
N TYR A 23 -12.30 16.40 3.84
CA TYR A 23 -11.52 15.99 2.67
C TYR A 23 -12.00 16.62 1.37
N HIS A 24 -11.11 16.71 0.39
CA HIS A 24 -11.45 17.17 -0.97
C HIS A 24 -12.15 16.06 -1.74
N THR A 25 -13.24 16.38 -2.43
CA THR A 25 -13.81 15.50 -3.45
C THR A 25 -13.02 15.64 -4.74
N LEU A 26 -12.68 14.52 -5.39
CA LEU A 26 -11.80 14.50 -6.56
C LEU A 26 -12.48 13.84 -7.77
N LEU A 27 -12.25 14.40 -8.95
CA LEU A 27 -12.42 13.74 -10.24
C LEU A 27 -11.03 13.54 -10.83
N SER A 28 -10.62 12.29 -11.04
CA SER A 28 -9.28 11.94 -11.52
C SER A 28 -9.32 10.65 -12.34
N ARG A 29 -8.27 10.40 -13.13
CA ARG A 29 -8.03 9.10 -13.77
C ARG A 29 -6.67 8.57 -13.37
N PHE A 30 -6.68 7.41 -12.75
CA PHE A 30 -5.48 6.65 -12.41
C PHE A 30 -5.09 5.76 -13.57
N VAL A 31 -3.80 5.75 -13.90
CA VAL A 31 -3.20 4.84 -14.87
C VAL A 31 -2.05 4.11 -14.17
N ARG A 32 -2.02 2.78 -14.29
CA ARG A 32 -0.92 1.96 -13.80
C ARG A 32 0.32 2.17 -14.66
N VAL A 33 1.48 2.31 -14.03
CA VAL A 33 2.76 2.33 -14.74
C VAL A 33 3.29 0.91 -14.77
N GLU A 34 3.34 0.30 -15.95
CA GLU A 34 3.69 -1.12 -16.10
C GLU A 34 5.15 -1.41 -15.68
N ASP A 35 6.08 -0.52 -16.03
CA ASP A 35 7.51 -0.77 -15.83
C ASP A 35 8.09 -0.15 -14.54
N LEU A 36 7.25 0.44 -13.67
CA LEU A 36 7.67 1.02 -12.40
C LEU A 36 6.91 0.35 -11.24
N TYR A 37 7.64 -0.41 -10.42
CA TYR A 37 7.07 -1.16 -9.33
C TYR A 37 8.11 -1.49 -8.25
N ASP A 38 7.63 -1.64 -7.02
CA ASP A 38 8.37 -2.33 -5.97
C ASP A 38 8.16 -3.85 -6.10
N THR A 39 9.07 -4.65 -5.55
CA THR A 39 8.90 -6.11 -5.46
C THR A 39 8.63 -6.51 -4.01
N ILE A 40 7.48 -7.12 -3.77
CA ILE A 40 7.11 -7.64 -2.45
C ILE A 40 7.22 -9.16 -2.48
N LYS A 41 7.94 -9.71 -1.50
CA LYS A 41 8.15 -11.15 -1.31
C LYS A 41 7.47 -11.60 -0.03
N PHE A 42 6.62 -12.62 -0.15
CA PHE A 42 6.00 -13.29 0.98
C PHE A 42 6.77 -14.57 1.29
N VAL A 43 7.34 -14.60 2.49
CA VAL A 43 8.18 -15.69 2.98
C VAL A 43 7.49 -16.29 4.21
N PRO A 44 7.10 -17.58 4.18
CA PRO A 44 6.65 -18.27 5.39
C PRO A 44 7.74 -18.21 6.45
N CYS A 45 7.35 -17.85 7.68
CA CYS A 45 8.27 -17.75 8.80
C CYS A 45 7.60 -18.34 10.04
N GLU A 46 8.35 -19.12 10.80
CA GLU A 46 7.96 -19.52 12.15
C GLU A 46 8.43 -18.43 13.13
N CYS A 47 7.66 -17.36 13.21
CA CYS A 47 7.93 -16.22 14.08
C CYS A 47 6.68 -15.85 14.89
N GLU A 48 6.87 -15.42 16.13
CA GLU A 48 5.77 -15.00 17.01
C GLU A 48 5.14 -13.67 16.56
N THR A 49 5.88 -12.87 15.78
CA THR A 49 5.46 -11.54 15.35
C THR A 49 5.66 -11.36 13.85
N PHE A 50 4.82 -10.51 13.25
CA PHE A 50 4.95 -10.15 11.85
C PHE A 50 6.19 -9.29 11.61
N THR A 51 6.94 -9.60 10.56
CA THR A 51 8.18 -8.92 10.20
C THR A 51 8.08 -8.30 8.81
N ILE A 52 8.73 -7.13 8.62
CA ILE A 52 8.91 -6.48 7.32
C ILE A 52 10.39 -6.12 7.18
N GLU A 53 10.99 -6.54 6.08
CA GLU A 53 12.36 -6.16 5.70
C GLU A 53 12.32 -5.20 4.49
N GLY A 54 13.36 -4.38 4.33
CA GLY A 54 13.49 -3.45 3.18
C GLY A 54 12.67 -2.16 3.27
N CYS A 55 12.06 -1.87 4.43
CA CYS A 55 11.36 -0.62 4.72
C CYS A 55 12.05 0.19 5.83
N GLU A 56 13.39 0.26 5.79
CA GLU A 56 14.19 0.99 6.77
C GLU A 56 13.75 2.47 6.83
N GLY A 57 13.63 3.00 8.05
CA GLY A 57 13.18 4.38 8.29
C GLY A 57 11.66 4.58 8.38
N VAL A 58 10.85 3.55 8.16
CA VAL A 58 9.39 3.60 8.40
C VAL A 58 9.04 2.77 9.64
N PRO A 59 8.56 3.39 10.74
CA PRO A 59 8.10 2.64 11.91
C PRO A 59 7.03 1.62 11.55
N LEU A 60 7.11 0.41 12.12
CA LEU A 60 6.21 -0.71 11.78
C LEU A 60 4.73 -0.33 11.88
N GLU A 61 4.32 0.29 12.99
CA GLU A 61 2.94 0.73 13.24
C GLU A 61 2.45 1.82 12.26
N SER A 62 3.37 2.52 11.60
CA SER A 62 3.05 3.51 10.56
C SER A 62 3.00 2.90 9.16
N ASN A 63 3.59 1.72 8.96
CA ASN A 63 3.68 1.04 7.67
C ASN A 63 2.30 0.52 7.20
N THR A 64 1.91 0.87 5.97
CA THR A 64 0.61 0.49 5.41
C THR A 64 0.47 -1.01 5.13
N ILE A 65 1.57 -1.72 4.84
CA ILE A 65 1.58 -3.18 4.69
C ILE A 65 1.21 -3.83 6.03
N TYR A 66 1.80 -3.37 7.13
CA TYR A 66 1.50 -3.90 8.45
C TYR A 66 0.07 -3.58 8.91
N LYS A 67 -0.41 -2.36 8.63
CA LYS A 67 -1.83 -2.00 8.90
C LYS A 67 -2.79 -2.88 8.10
N ALA A 68 -2.48 -3.18 6.84
CA ALA A 68 -3.29 -4.08 6.01
C ALA A 68 -3.28 -5.52 6.55
N TYR A 69 -2.12 -6.02 7.00
CA TYR A 69 -2.00 -7.32 7.66
C TYR A 69 -2.89 -7.40 8.92
N LYS A 70 -2.79 -6.42 9.83
CA LYS A 70 -3.64 -6.38 11.03
C LYS A 70 -5.12 -6.34 10.69
N ALA A 71 -5.52 -5.45 9.78
CA ALA A 71 -6.92 -5.33 9.36
C ALA A 71 -7.46 -6.61 8.72
N LEU A 72 -6.62 -7.37 8.00
CA LEU A 72 -7.01 -8.66 7.44
C LEU A 72 -7.20 -9.70 8.53
N ASN A 73 -6.26 -9.82 9.47
CA ASN A 73 -6.37 -10.74 10.61
C ASN A 73 -7.57 -10.42 11.51
N ASP A 74 -7.89 -9.15 11.73
CA ASP A 74 -9.06 -8.75 12.52
C ASP A 74 -10.39 -9.18 11.84
N HIS A 75 -10.35 -9.48 10.53
CA HIS A 75 -11.50 -9.90 9.73
C HIS A 75 -11.62 -11.42 9.53
N THR A 76 -10.61 -12.20 9.96
CA THR A 76 -10.52 -13.65 9.76
C THR A 76 -10.32 -14.38 11.07
#